data_AF-A0A0J1FHN1-F1
#
_entry.id   AF-A0A0J1FHN1-F1
#
_cell.length_a   1.000
_cell.length_b   1.000
_cell.length_c   1.000
_cell.angle_alpha   90.00
_cell.angle_beta   90.00
_cell.angle_gamma   90.00
#
_symmetry.space_group_name_H-M   'P 1'
#
loop_
_entity.id
_entity.type
_entity.pdbx_description
1 polymer ?
#
loop_
_entity_poly.entity_id
_entity_poly.type
_entity_poly.pdbx_seq_one_letter_code
_entity_poly.pdbx_strand_id
1 'polypeptide(L)'
;MKIIATNDGEKKVISKAKKDLTEAFTDGAQKTLDIAKTIGIKTAILKSRSPSCGCGQVYDGKFNGTLIKGNGITAGLLLDNGIKVYTEENSKEVFF
;
A
#
# COMPACT_ATOMS: atom_id res chain seq x y z
N MET A 1 -6.31 -10.00 -2.69
CA MET A 1 -5.04 -10.34 -3.37
C MET A 1 -3.99 -10.65 -2.33
N LYS A 2 -2.86 -11.25 -2.71
CA LYS A 2 -1.70 -11.50 -1.86
C LYS A 2 -0.52 -10.68 -2.35
N ILE A 3 0.17 -10.00 -1.42
CA ILE A 3 1.52 -9.50 -1.69
C ILE A 3 2.51 -10.63 -1.41
N ILE A 4 3.39 -10.91 -2.36
CA ILE A 4 4.52 -11.81 -2.16
C ILE A 4 5.81 -11.01 -2.33
N ALA A 5 6.78 -11.21 -1.43
CA ALA A 5 8.14 -10.75 -1.65
C ALA A 5 8.87 -11.79 -2.50
N THR A 6 9.61 -11.32 -3.49
CA THR A 6 10.50 -12.15 -4.31
C THR A 6 11.91 -12.14 -3.71
N ASN A 7 12.75 -13.06 -4.17
CA ASN A 7 14.15 -13.19 -3.71
C ASN A 7 14.98 -11.93 -4.01
N ASP A 8 14.56 -11.14 -5.00
CA ASP A 8 15.22 -9.90 -5.43
C ASP A 8 14.73 -8.67 -4.65
N GLY A 9 13.86 -8.87 -3.65
CA GLY A 9 13.27 -7.79 -2.84
C GLY A 9 12.07 -7.10 -3.47
N GLU A 10 11.70 -7.45 -4.71
CA GLU A 10 10.49 -6.91 -5.35
C GLU A 10 9.22 -7.50 -4.74
N LYS A 11 8.18 -6.66 -4.62
CA LYS A 11 6.85 -7.07 -4.19
C LYS A 11 5.97 -7.36 -5.41
N LYS A 12 5.35 -8.53 -5.46
CA LYS A 12 4.33 -8.88 -6.46
C LYS A 12 2.93 -8.96 -5.87
N VAL A 13 1.92 -8.58 -6.65
CA VAL A 13 0.50 -8.70 -6.27
C VAL A 13 -0.15 -9.82 -7.05
N ILE A 14 -0.49 -10.90 -6.36
CA ILE A 14 -1.14 -12.06 -6.98
C ILE A 14 -2.62 -12.11 -6.58
N SER A 15 -3.49 -12.23 -7.58
CA SER A 15 -4.93 -12.42 -7.37
C SER A 15 -5.26 -13.84 -6.88
N LYS A 16 -6.50 -14.06 -6.41
CA LYS A 16 -6.99 -15.40 -6.04
C LYS A 16 -6.92 -16.39 -7.22
N ALA A 17 -7.10 -15.90 -8.43
CA ALA A 17 -7.02 -16.66 -9.67
C ALA A 17 -5.56 -16.85 -10.17
N LYS A 18 -4.56 -16.61 -9.33
CA LYS A 18 -3.11 -16.69 -9.66
C LYS A 18 -2.64 -15.76 -10.79
N LYS A 19 -3.44 -14.75 -11.15
CA LYS A 19 -3.00 -13.69 -12.07
C LYS A 19 -2.07 -12.72 -11.35
N ASP A 20 -0.97 -12.37 -12.00
CA ASP A 20 -0.07 -11.30 -11.60
C ASP A 20 -0.73 -9.95 -11.93
N LEU A 21 -0.90 -9.11 -10.92
CA LEU A 21 -1.48 -7.77 -10.99
C LEU A 21 -0.46 -6.69 -10.58
N THR A 22 0.81 -7.05 -10.49
CA THR A 22 1.87 -6.17 -9.99
C THR A 22 1.93 -4.87 -10.78
N GLU A 23 1.94 -4.95 -12.10
CA GLU A 23 2.02 -3.77 -12.98
C GLU A 23 0.87 -2.78 -12.73
N ALA A 24 -0.38 -3.27 -12.67
CA ALA A 24 -1.54 -2.41 -12.45
C ALA A 24 -1.50 -1.71 -11.07
N PHE A 25 -1.01 -2.40 -10.03
CA PHE A 25 -0.88 -1.80 -8.70
C PHE A 25 0.28 -0.80 -8.64
N THR A 26 1.40 -1.11 -9.27
CA THR A 26 2.56 -0.22 -9.36
C THR A 26 2.25 1.04 -10.17
N ASP A 27 1.55 0.91 -11.30
CA ASP A 27 1.09 2.05 -12.12
C ASP A 27 0.14 2.95 -11.32
N GLY A 28 -0.86 2.39 -10.64
CA GLY A 28 -1.77 3.16 -9.79
C GLY A 28 -1.05 3.86 -8.63
N ALA A 29 -0.06 3.20 -8.02
CA ALA A 29 0.77 3.79 -6.97
C ALA A 29 1.62 4.95 -7.51
N GLN A 30 2.24 4.79 -8.68
CA GLN A 30 3.05 5.83 -9.31
C GLN A 30 2.21 7.07 -9.65
N LYS A 31 1.05 6.88 -10.28
CA LYS A 31 0.10 7.98 -10.55
C LYS A 31 -0.34 8.70 -9.29
N THR A 32 -0.56 7.97 -8.20
CA THR A 32 -0.90 8.56 -6.89
C THR A 32 0.24 9.42 -6.36
N LEU A 33 1.48 8.91 -6.45
CA LEU A 33 2.68 9.64 -6.05
C LEU A 33 2.88 10.91 -6.89
N ASP A 34 2.69 10.81 -8.20
CA ASP A 34 2.84 11.94 -9.12
C ASP A 34 1.85 13.04 -8.77
N ILE A 35 0.57 12.70 -8.59
CA ILE A 35 -0.45 13.65 -8.12
C ILE A 35 0.01 14.29 -6.81
N ALA A 36 0.40 13.49 -5.81
CA ALA A 36 0.80 13.98 -4.50
C ALA A 36 2.00 14.95 -4.58
N LYS A 37 2.99 14.64 -5.42
CA LYS A 37 4.14 15.51 -5.66
C LYS A 37 3.73 16.80 -6.37
N THR A 38 2.91 16.71 -7.42
CA THR A 38 2.47 17.87 -8.21
C THR A 38 1.74 18.91 -7.37
N ILE A 39 0.89 18.48 -6.42
CA ILE A 39 0.15 19.41 -5.56
C ILE A 39 0.76 19.59 -4.17
N GLY A 40 1.95 19.04 -3.92
CA GLY A 40 2.69 19.25 -2.67
C GLY A 40 2.11 18.57 -1.43
N ILE A 41 1.37 17.46 -1.58
CA ILE A 41 0.87 16.67 -0.45
C ILE A 41 2.04 16.14 0.40
N LYS A 42 1.90 16.28 1.73
CA LYS A 42 2.83 15.71 2.72
C LYS A 42 2.24 14.58 3.55
N THR A 43 0.92 14.42 3.51
CA THR A 43 0.19 13.44 4.31
C THR A 43 -0.95 12.83 3.49
N ALA A 44 -1.08 11.51 3.52
CA ALA A 44 -2.18 10.77 2.90
C ALA A 44 -2.91 9.91 3.94
N ILE A 45 -4.24 9.84 3.85
CA ILE A 45 -5.08 8.93 4.64
C ILE A 45 -5.60 7.85 3.69
N LEU A 46 -5.25 6.60 3.94
CA LEU A 46 -5.51 5.47 3.06
C LEU A 46 -6.28 4.35 3.78
N LYS A 47 -7.05 3.56 3.02
CA LYS A 47 -7.81 2.44 3.59
C LYS A 47 -6.90 1.40 4.25
N SER A 48 -7.16 1.09 5.52
CA SER A 48 -6.40 0.10 6.29
C SER A 48 -6.42 -1.30 5.69
N ARG A 49 -5.35 -2.07 5.93
CA ARG A 49 -5.19 -3.53 5.67
C ARG A 49 -5.21 -3.96 4.20
N SER A 50 -5.47 -3.04 3.27
CA SER A 50 -5.49 -3.30 1.83
C SER A 50 -4.09 -3.61 1.29
N PRO A 51 -3.94 -4.54 0.31
CA PRO A 51 -2.66 -4.81 -0.34
C PRO A 51 -2.10 -3.61 -1.14
N SER A 52 -2.91 -2.58 -1.42
CA SER A 52 -2.41 -1.31 -1.99
C SER A 52 -2.22 -0.25 -0.90
N CYS A 53 -3.23 -0.07 -0.07
CA CYS A 53 -3.41 1.12 0.77
C CYS A 53 -3.04 0.91 2.25
N GLY A 54 -2.95 -0.34 2.71
CA GLY A 54 -2.67 -0.65 4.11
C GLY A 54 -1.29 -0.17 4.53
N CYS A 55 -1.19 0.42 5.72
CA CYS A 55 0.05 0.88 6.32
C CYS A 55 0.26 0.16 7.66
N GLY A 56 1.46 -0.36 7.89
CA GLY A 56 1.84 -1.16 9.06
C GLY A 56 1.34 -2.60 9.02
N GLN A 57 0.12 -2.85 8.52
CA GLN A 57 -0.47 -4.18 8.35
C GLN A 57 -1.23 -4.31 7.04
N VAL A 58 -1.18 -5.51 6.46
CA VAL A 58 -1.93 -5.92 5.26
C VAL A 58 -2.47 -7.34 5.39
N TYR A 59 -3.53 -7.68 4.66
CA TYR A 59 -3.98 -9.08 4.57
C TYR A 59 -2.92 -9.98 3.93
N ASP A 60 -2.76 -11.19 4.48
CA ASP A 60 -1.80 -12.20 3.99
C ASP A 60 -2.16 -12.80 2.61
N GLY A 61 -3.34 -12.43 2.09
CA GLY A 61 -3.86 -12.82 0.79
C GLY A 61 -4.30 -14.28 0.67
N LYS A 62 -4.41 -15.02 1.78
CA LYS A 62 -5.02 -16.36 1.83
C LYS A 62 -6.54 -16.31 1.98
N PHE A 63 -7.12 -15.11 2.09
CA PHE A 63 -8.57 -14.87 2.22
C PHE A 63 -9.19 -15.55 3.45
N ASN A 64 -8.41 -15.70 4.52
CA ASN A 64 -8.82 -16.25 5.83
C ASN A 64 -8.87 -15.17 6.92
N GLY A 65 -8.75 -13.90 6.56
CA GLY A 65 -8.72 -12.77 7.49
C GLY A 65 -7.39 -12.55 8.22
N THR A 66 -6.35 -13.35 7.94
CA THR A 66 -5.04 -13.18 8.58
C THR A 66 -4.35 -11.89 8.12
N LEU A 67 -3.85 -11.13 9.10
CA LEU A 67 -3.05 -9.93 8.88
C LEU A 67 -1.57 -10.23 9.09
N ILE A 68 -0.72 -9.59 8.30
CA ILE A 68 0.73 -9.63 8.43
C ILE A 68 1.27 -8.20 8.53
N LYS A 69 2.43 -8.06 9.17
CA LYS A 69 3.15 -6.77 9.22
C LYS A 69 3.63 -6.41 7.81
N GLY A 70 3.40 -5.18 7.40
CA GLY A 70 3.85 -4.66 6.10
C GLY A 70 2.97 -3.54 5.57
N ASN A 71 3.49 -2.88 4.52
CA ASN A 71 2.78 -1.83 3.80
C ASN A 71 2.33 -2.36 2.44
N GLY A 72 1.13 -1.93 2.02
CA GLY A 72 0.65 -2.08 0.65
C GLY A 72 1.51 -1.27 -0.32
N ILE A 73 1.35 -1.52 -1.63
CA ILE A 73 2.22 -0.94 -2.66
C ILE A 73 2.15 0.60 -2.66
N THR A 74 0.95 1.17 -2.69
CA THR A 74 0.77 2.64 -2.65
C THR A 74 1.29 3.23 -1.35
N ALA A 75 0.93 2.63 -0.21
CA ALA A 75 1.38 3.12 1.10
C ALA A 75 2.91 3.10 1.23
N GLY A 76 3.56 2.02 0.80
CA GLY A 76 5.02 1.91 0.81
C GLY A 76 5.68 2.97 -0.08
N LEU A 77 5.22 3.09 -1.33
CA LEU A 77 5.79 4.05 -2.28
C LEU A 77 5.69 5.51 -1.79
N LEU A 78 4.56 5.89 -1.18
CA LEU A 78 4.38 7.22 -0.59
C LEU A 78 5.33 7.45 0.59
N LEU A 79 5.45 6.48 1.50
CA LEU A 79 6.37 6.55 2.65
C LEU A 79 7.83 6.69 2.19
N ASP A 80 8.26 5.88 1.22
CA ASP A 80 9.62 5.91 0.67
C ASP A 80 9.94 7.26 0.00
N ASN A 81 8.91 8.02 -0.40
CA ASN A 81 9.04 9.37 -0.97
C ASN A 81 8.75 10.50 0.03
N GLY A 82 8.77 10.20 1.34
CA GLY A 82 8.63 11.20 2.40
C GLY A 82 7.22 11.74 2.61
N ILE A 83 6.19 11.06 2.09
CA ILE A 83 4.79 11.37 2.35
C ILE A 83 4.33 10.51 3.51
N LYS A 84 3.86 11.14 4.59
CA LYS A 84 3.32 10.43 5.75
C LYS A 84 2.03 9.72 5.37
N VAL A 85 1.90 8.45 5.75
CA VAL A 85 0.70 7.65 5.48
C VAL A 85 0.03 7.26 6.78
N TYR A 86 -1.24 7.59 6.88
CA TYR A 86 -2.14 7.17 7.95
C TYR A 86 -3.26 6.30 7.37
N THR A 87 -3.96 5.61 8.24
CA THR A 87 -5.19 4.89 7.90
C THR A 87 -6.34 5.42 8.73
N GLU A 88 -7.57 5.02 8.43
CA GLU A 88 -8.73 5.38 9.26
C GLU A 88 -8.61 4.91 10.73
N GLU A 89 -7.69 4.00 11.03
CA GLU A 89 -7.44 3.49 12.39
C GLU A 89 -6.55 4.44 13.23
N ASN A 90 -5.75 5.29 12.58
CA ASN A 90 -4.83 6.23 13.26
C ASN A 90 -4.86 7.65 12.68
N SER A 91 -5.87 7.97 11.86
CA SER A 91 -6.01 9.29 11.23
C SER A 91 -6.25 10.43 12.21
N LYS A 92 -6.60 10.14 13.47
CA LYS A 92 -6.69 11.15 14.53
C LYS A 92 -5.38 11.91 14.69
N GLU A 93 -4.23 11.25 14.50
CA GLU A 93 -2.89 11.84 14.60
C GLU A 93 -2.57 12.88 13.50
N VAL A 94 -3.43 13.03 12.48
CA VAL A 94 -3.24 14.02 11.40
C VAL A 94 -3.66 15.42 11.83
N PHE A 95 -4.56 15.54 12.81
CA PHE A 95 -5.23 16.79 13.18
C PHE A 95 -4.80 17.38 14.53
N PHE A 96 -3.77 16.81 15.16
CA PHE A 96 -3.17 17.28 16.42
C PHE A 96 -1.69 17.56 16.22
#